data_AF-A0A9D9SWJ5-F1
#
_entry.id   AF-A0A9D9SWJ5-F1
#
_cell.length_a   1.000
_cell.length_b   1.000
_cell.length_c   1.000
_cell.angle_alpha   90.00
_cell.angle_beta   90.00
_cell.angle_gamma   90.00
#
_symmetry.space_group_name_H-M   'P 1'
#
loop_
_entity.id
_entity.type
_entity.pdbx_description
1 polymer ?
#
loop_
_entity_poly.entity_id
_entity_poly.type
_entity_poly.pdbx_seq_one_letter_code
_entity_poly.pdbx_strand_id
1 'polypeptide(L)'
;MFEMPLSGRMEIRPVMRSLVESLPDFRRMARRNRKLAALEREMREALTYADWREAAIGYDREAGFEEWKLNDASPHYDFKLIQRRLAQILGAREGGYIRRLMFILQEGLHGNLGNISNPLLYQFTRFGTKRLVERYLDEVCESLDFLCDCESAEITDEEKLEFFESTSYTYGQSSLMLSGGAALGIYHMGVVKSLWENGL
;
A
#
# COMPACT_ATOMS: atom_id res chain seq x y z
N MET A 1 0.07 -16.02 -24.93
CA MET A 1 -0.14 -15.83 -23.49
C MET A 1 -0.74 -14.44 -23.35
N PHE A 2 -2.05 -14.34 -23.09
CA PHE A 2 -2.72 -13.03 -23.08
C PHE A 2 -2.32 -12.31 -21.79
N GLU A 3 -1.44 -11.31 -21.90
CA GLU A 3 -1.19 -10.38 -20.79
C GLU A 3 -2.50 -9.66 -20.48
N MET A 4 -2.90 -9.71 -19.22
CA MET A 4 -4.07 -9.00 -18.75
C MET A 4 -3.74 -7.51 -18.76
N PRO A 5 -4.50 -6.66 -19.46
CA PRO A 5 -4.21 -5.23 -19.52
C PRO A 5 -4.27 -4.64 -18.10
N LEU A 6 -3.47 -3.58 -17.85
CA LEU A 6 -3.47 -2.84 -16.58
C LEU A 6 -4.87 -2.32 -16.19
N SER A 7 -5.78 -2.20 -17.15
CA SER A 7 -7.18 -1.86 -16.91
C SER A 7 -7.97 -3.00 -16.22
N GLY A 8 -7.50 -4.25 -16.24
CA GLY A 8 -8.23 -5.43 -15.73
C GLY A 8 -9.41 -5.87 -16.60
N ARG A 9 -9.80 -5.06 -17.59
CA ARG A 9 -10.85 -5.37 -18.57
C ARG A 9 -10.25 -5.72 -19.91
N MET A 10 -10.74 -6.79 -20.52
CA MET A 10 -10.46 -7.03 -21.92
C MET A 10 -11.30 -6.10 -22.81
N GLU A 11 -10.62 -5.30 -23.62
CA GLU A 11 -11.25 -4.51 -24.67
C GLU A 11 -11.41 -5.35 -25.94
N ILE A 12 -12.66 -5.55 -26.37
CA ILE A 12 -12.96 -6.26 -27.61
C ILE A 12 -13.18 -5.22 -28.70
N ARG A 13 -12.25 -5.17 -29.66
CA ARG A 13 -12.39 -4.30 -30.84
C ARG A 13 -13.69 -4.63 -31.58
N PRO A 14 -14.44 -3.64 -32.09
CA PRO A 14 -15.74 -3.86 -32.74
C PRO A 14 -15.73 -4.94 -33.83
N VAL A 15 -14.65 -4.99 -34.63
CA VAL A 15 -14.46 -5.96 -35.72
C VAL A 15 -14.32 -7.40 -35.23
N MET A 16 -13.85 -7.60 -34.00
CA MET A 16 -13.66 -8.93 -33.41
C MET A 16 -14.92 -9.44 -32.68
N ARG A 17 -15.96 -8.60 -32.53
CA ARG A 17 -17.10 -8.91 -31.65
C ARG A 17 -17.84 -10.19 -32.05
N SER A 18 -18.16 -10.37 -33.34
CA SER A 18 -18.85 -11.56 -33.84
C SER A 18 -18.04 -12.85 -33.70
N LEU A 19 -16.71 -12.76 -33.78
CA LEU A 19 -15.80 -13.89 -33.63
C LEU A 19 -15.73 -14.34 -32.16
N VAL A 20 -15.59 -13.38 -31.24
CA VAL A 20 -15.41 -13.66 -29.81
C VAL A 20 -16.74 -14.09 -29.16
N GLU A 21 -17.89 -13.66 -29.67
CA GLU A 21 -19.23 -14.09 -29.20
C GLU A 21 -19.46 -15.61 -29.27
N SER A 22 -18.75 -16.30 -30.17
CA SER A 22 -18.82 -17.76 -30.34
C SER A 22 -17.99 -18.55 -29.34
N LEU A 23 -17.11 -17.89 -28.57
CA LEU A 23 -16.22 -18.57 -27.62
C LEU A 23 -16.98 -19.05 -26.37
N PRO A 24 -16.71 -20.27 -25.87
CA PRO A 24 -17.38 -20.82 -24.69
C PRO A 24 -17.31 -19.91 -23.46
N ASP A 25 -16.18 -19.22 -23.28
CA ASP A 25 -15.93 -18.34 -22.13
C ASP A 25 -16.45 -16.90 -22.32
N PHE A 26 -16.99 -16.55 -23.48
CA PHE A 26 -17.42 -15.18 -23.78
C PHE A 26 -18.47 -14.65 -22.81
N ARG A 27 -19.47 -15.48 -22.46
CA ARG A 27 -20.53 -15.08 -21.51
C ARG A 27 -19.97 -14.79 -20.13
N ARG A 28 -19.01 -15.60 -19.68
CA ARG A 28 -18.31 -15.41 -18.40
C ARG A 28 -17.50 -14.12 -18.43
N MET A 29 -16.77 -13.88 -19.51
CA MET A 29 -15.99 -12.66 -19.73
C MET A 29 -16.87 -11.39 -19.77
N ALA A 30 -17.98 -11.42 -20.50
CA ALA A 30 -18.91 -10.29 -20.58
C ALA A 30 -19.57 -9.98 -19.22
N ARG A 31 -19.88 -11.02 -18.43
CA ARG A 31 -20.36 -10.84 -17.04
C ARG A 31 -19.30 -10.16 -16.17
N ARG A 32 -18.06 -10.62 -16.21
CA ARG A 32 -16.93 -10.02 -15.49
C ARG A 32 -16.73 -8.54 -15.88
N ASN A 33 -16.68 -8.23 -17.17
CA ASN A 33 -16.55 -6.84 -17.65
C ASN A 33 -17.69 -5.94 -17.16
N ARG A 34 -18.95 -6.43 -17.13
CA ARG A 34 -20.07 -5.67 -16.56
C ARG A 34 -19.93 -5.41 -15.06
N LYS A 35 -19.43 -6.39 -14.31
CA LYS A 35 -19.18 -6.22 -12.87
C LYS A 35 -18.05 -5.20 -12.61
N LEU A 36 -16.96 -5.29 -13.37
CA LEU A 36 -15.89 -4.28 -13.33
C LEU A 36 -16.39 -2.88 -13.70
N ALA A 37 -17.32 -2.77 -14.65
CA ALA A 37 -18.00 -1.51 -15.01
C ALA A 37 -18.86 -0.93 -13.88
N ALA A 38 -19.60 -1.79 -13.17
CA ALA A 38 -20.37 -1.37 -12.01
C ALA A 38 -19.45 -0.85 -10.89
N LEU A 39 -18.38 -1.58 -10.56
CA LEU A 39 -17.43 -1.19 -9.52
C LEU A 39 -16.68 0.11 -9.83
N GLU A 40 -16.32 0.36 -11.10
CA GLU A 40 -15.77 1.67 -11.49
C GLU A 40 -16.77 2.82 -11.35
N ARG A 41 -18.05 2.57 -11.63
CA ARG A 41 -19.09 3.57 -11.41
C ARG A 41 -19.28 3.83 -9.92
N GLU A 42 -19.32 2.79 -9.10
CA GLU A 42 -19.38 2.89 -7.63
C GLU A 42 -18.20 3.70 -7.09
N MET A 43 -16.96 3.44 -7.54
CA MET A 43 -15.79 4.26 -7.16
C MET A 43 -15.95 5.73 -7.59
N ARG A 44 -16.52 6.01 -8.77
CA ARG A 44 -16.67 7.37 -9.28
C ARG A 44 -17.76 8.16 -8.55
N GLU A 45 -18.82 7.48 -8.13
CA GLU A 45 -20.01 8.06 -7.49
C GLU A 45 -19.94 8.01 -5.95
N ALA A 46 -18.89 7.39 -5.39
CA ALA A 46 -18.67 7.28 -3.95
C ALA A 46 -18.60 8.65 -3.27
N LEU A 47 -19.36 8.80 -2.18
CA LEU A 47 -19.39 10.03 -1.37
C LEU A 47 -18.44 9.97 -0.18
N THR A 48 -18.01 8.76 0.20
CA THR A 48 -17.08 8.53 1.30
C THR A 48 -15.89 7.72 0.85
N TYR A 49 -14.76 7.89 1.55
CA TYR A 49 -13.57 7.07 1.34
C TYR A 49 -13.87 5.58 1.58
N ALA A 50 -14.71 5.26 2.57
CA ALA A 50 -15.08 3.88 2.89
C ALA A 50 -15.78 3.20 1.70
N ASP A 51 -16.79 3.86 1.11
CA ASP A 51 -17.51 3.33 -0.06
C ASP A 51 -16.56 3.16 -1.27
N TRP A 52 -15.71 4.17 -1.51
CA TRP A 52 -14.71 4.11 -2.57
C TRP A 52 -13.75 2.93 -2.37
N ARG A 53 -13.25 2.75 -1.14
CA ARG A 53 -12.32 1.68 -0.77
C ARG A 53 -12.94 0.31 -0.97
N GLU A 54 -14.19 0.11 -0.55
CA GLU A 54 -14.89 -1.17 -0.74
C GLU A 54 -15.04 -1.51 -2.23
N ALA A 55 -15.45 -0.55 -3.05
CA ALA A 55 -15.55 -0.73 -4.50
C ALA A 55 -14.19 -0.99 -5.16
N ALA A 56 -13.13 -0.30 -4.73
CA ALA A 56 -11.77 -0.50 -5.23
C ALA A 56 -11.21 -1.89 -4.89
N ILE A 57 -11.40 -2.36 -3.65
CA ILE A 57 -11.04 -3.73 -3.24
C ILE A 57 -11.86 -4.76 -4.03
N GLY A 58 -13.16 -4.49 -4.22
CA GLY A 58 -14.03 -5.32 -5.05
C GLY A 58 -13.54 -5.40 -6.50
N TYR A 59 -13.06 -4.29 -7.05
CA TYR A 59 -12.47 -4.20 -8.38
C TYR A 59 -11.22 -5.08 -8.49
N ASP A 60 -10.28 -4.95 -7.57
CA ASP A 60 -9.03 -5.71 -7.58
C ASP A 60 -9.28 -7.22 -7.50
N ARG A 61 -10.24 -7.65 -6.68
CA ARG A 61 -10.67 -9.06 -6.59
C ARG A 61 -11.26 -9.58 -7.90
N GLU A 62 -12.20 -8.85 -8.50
CA GLU A 62 -12.85 -9.25 -9.75
C GLU A 62 -11.87 -9.17 -10.95
N ALA A 63 -10.95 -8.21 -10.91
CA ALA A 63 -9.88 -8.05 -11.88
C ALA A 63 -8.79 -9.12 -11.69
N GLY A 64 -8.73 -9.85 -10.58
CA GLY A 64 -7.70 -10.85 -10.31
C GLY A 64 -6.35 -10.24 -9.93
N PHE A 65 -6.32 -8.97 -9.54
CA PHE A 65 -5.11 -8.27 -9.15
C PHE A 65 -4.61 -8.66 -7.75
N GLU A 66 -5.43 -9.32 -6.93
CA GLU A 66 -5.00 -9.84 -5.63
C GLU A 66 -3.84 -10.84 -5.75
N GLU A 67 -3.78 -11.63 -6.83
CA GLU A 67 -2.66 -12.56 -7.07
C GLU A 67 -1.34 -11.81 -7.25
N TRP A 68 -1.37 -10.65 -7.92
CA TRP A 68 -0.21 -9.79 -8.04
C TRP A 68 0.22 -9.21 -6.69
N LYS A 69 -0.71 -8.86 -5.80
CA LYS A 69 -0.38 -8.36 -4.46
C LYS A 69 0.29 -9.44 -3.60
N LEU A 70 -0.18 -10.69 -3.73
CA LEU A 70 0.33 -11.85 -3.00
C LEU A 70 1.67 -12.35 -3.52
N ASN A 71 1.98 -12.13 -4.80
CA ASN A 71 3.28 -12.44 -5.35
C ASN A 71 4.29 -11.34 -5.00
N ASP A 72 5.18 -11.62 -4.06
CA ASP A 72 6.22 -10.69 -3.61
C ASP A 72 7.12 -10.22 -4.76
N ALA A 73 7.40 -11.05 -5.76
CA ALA A 73 8.36 -10.70 -6.81
C ALA A 73 7.86 -9.54 -7.68
N SER A 74 8.75 -8.56 -7.91
CA SER A 74 8.55 -7.46 -8.86
C SER A 74 9.90 -6.86 -9.23
N PRO A 75 10.06 -6.35 -10.46
CA PRO A 75 11.27 -5.60 -10.84
C PRO A 75 11.32 -4.19 -10.22
N HIS A 76 10.25 -3.74 -9.57
CA HIS A 76 10.14 -2.35 -9.09
C HIS A 76 10.71 -2.13 -7.69
N TYR A 77 11.02 -3.20 -6.94
CA TYR A 77 11.63 -3.14 -5.62
C TYR A 77 12.44 -4.40 -5.30
N ASP A 78 13.37 -4.31 -4.35
CA ASP A 78 14.14 -5.46 -3.86
C ASP A 78 13.32 -6.24 -2.83
N PHE A 79 12.40 -7.06 -3.32
CA PHE A 79 11.53 -7.88 -2.47
C PHE A 79 12.32 -8.84 -1.55
N LYS A 80 13.50 -9.31 -1.98
CA LYS A 80 14.33 -10.22 -1.14
C LYS A 80 14.93 -9.46 0.04
N LEU A 81 15.35 -8.21 -0.16
CA LEU A 81 15.78 -7.35 0.93
C LEU A 81 14.63 -7.14 1.92
N ILE A 82 13.43 -6.82 1.44
CA ILE A 82 12.27 -6.58 2.31
C ILE A 82 11.86 -7.84 3.08
N GLN A 83 11.84 -9.02 2.45
CA GLN A 83 11.59 -10.29 3.15
C GLN A 83 12.60 -10.54 4.28
N ARG A 84 13.89 -10.36 4.03
CA ARG A 84 14.93 -10.54 5.05
C ARG A 84 14.74 -9.55 6.21
N ARG A 85 14.44 -8.30 5.89
CA ARG A 85 14.22 -7.24 6.89
C ARG A 85 12.98 -7.52 7.74
N LEU A 86 11.86 -7.89 7.12
CA LEU A 86 10.65 -8.30 7.82
C LEU A 86 10.95 -9.47 8.78
N ALA A 87 11.65 -10.51 8.33
CA ALA A 87 11.98 -11.66 9.18
C ALA A 87 12.90 -11.28 10.36
N GLN A 88 13.84 -10.36 10.17
CA GLN A 88 14.71 -9.87 11.24
C GLN A 88 13.96 -9.09 12.32
N ILE A 89 13.07 -8.19 11.90
CA ILE A 89 12.27 -7.36 12.81
C ILE A 89 11.30 -8.26 13.59
N LEU A 90 10.53 -9.08 12.88
CA LEU A 90 9.57 -10.01 13.47
C LEU A 90 10.24 -10.95 14.49
N GLY A 91 11.35 -11.58 14.10
CA GLY A 91 12.08 -12.49 15.00
C GLY A 91 12.69 -11.78 16.22
N ALA A 92 13.03 -10.50 16.12
CA ALA A 92 13.51 -9.71 17.26
C ALA A 92 12.37 -9.32 18.21
N ARG A 93 11.22 -8.89 17.66
CA ARG A 93 10.04 -8.50 18.43
C ARG A 93 9.39 -9.69 19.13
N GLU A 94 9.04 -10.75 18.40
CA GLU A 94 8.42 -11.95 18.97
C GLU A 94 9.33 -12.65 20.00
N GLY A 95 10.65 -12.53 19.82
CA GLY A 95 11.64 -13.05 20.77
C GLY A 95 11.89 -12.17 21.99
N GLY A 96 11.31 -10.96 22.05
CA GLY A 96 11.53 -10.00 23.15
C GLY A 96 12.95 -9.45 23.19
N TYR A 97 13.70 -9.46 22.08
CA TYR A 97 15.10 -9.02 22.03
C TYR A 97 15.18 -7.50 21.83
N ILE A 98 14.85 -6.72 22.87
CA ILE A 98 14.62 -5.27 22.79
C ILE A 98 15.81 -4.51 22.20
N ARG A 99 17.03 -4.68 22.74
CA ARG A 99 18.24 -3.99 22.21
C ARG A 99 18.52 -4.34 20.75
N ARG A 100 18.27 -5.60 20.36
CA ARG A 100 18.43 -6.04 18.98
C ARG A 100 17.39 -5.42 18.05
N LEU A 101 16.15 -5.33 18.50
CA LEU A 101 15.06 -4.70 17.75
C LEU A 101 15.36 -3.22 17.49
N MET A 102 15.76 -2.48 18.53
CA MET A 102 16.19 -1.08 18.41
C MET A 102 17.32 -0.92 17.39
N PHE A 103 18.35 -1.75 17.48
CA PHE A 103 19.47 -1.74 16.54
C PHE A 103 19.03 -1.99 15.09
N ILE A 104 18.19 -3.01 14.85
CA ILE A 104 17.67 -3.33 13.51
C ILE A 104 16.89 -2.14 12.95
N LEU A 105 16.05 -1.50 13.75
CA LEU A 105 15.23 -0.37 13.32
C LEU A 105 16.09 0.86 13.02
N GLN A 106 17.03 1.23 13.89
CA GLN A 106 17.93 2.37 13.67
C GLN A 106 18.75 2.23 12.38
N GLU A 107 19.28 1.05 12.08
CA GLU A 107 20.12 0.87 10.89
C GLU A 107 19.33 0.88 9.57
N GLY A 108 18.07 0.47 9.60
CA GLY A 108 17.35 0.14 8.37
C GLY A 108 16.03 0.83 8.14
N LEU A 109 15.55 1.65 9.08
CA LEU A 109 14.31 2.40 8.89
C LEU A 109 14.55 3.64 8.02
N HIS A 110 14.49 3.43 6.71
CA HIS A 110 14.55 4.49 5.69
C HIS A 110 13.24 4.51 4.89
N GLY A 111 12.71 5.71 4.59
CA GLY A 111 11.40 5.89 3.95
C GLY A 111 11.23 5.29 2.55
N ASN A 112 12.31 4.86 1.89
CA ASN A 112 12.27 4.15 0.61
C ASN A 112 13.23 2.95 0.55
N LEU A 113 13.37 2.22 1.66
CA LEU A 113 14.21 1.02 1.71
C LEU A 113 13.83 0.05 0.59
N GLY A 114 14.83 -0.45 -0.16
CA GLY A 114 14.59 -1.41 -1.23
C GLY A 114 13.69 -0.90 -2.36
N ASN A 115 13.47 0.41 -2.47
CA ASN A 115 12.57 1.04 -3.44
C ASN A 115 11.08 0.67 -3.25
N ILE A 116 10.64 0.44 -2.01
CA ILE A 116 9.24 0.11 -1.70
C ILE A 116 8.25 1.22 -2.10
N SER A 117 8.70 2.46 -2.19
CA SER A 117 7.88 3.63 -2.55
C SER A 117 7.84 3.87 -4.07
N ASN A 118 8.23 2.88 -4.89
CA ASN A 118 8.18 3.00 -6.34
C ASN A 118 6.73 3.19 -6.84
N PRO A 119 6.40 4.29 -7.55
CA PRO A 119 5.03 4.58 -7.99
C PRO A 119 4.39 3.46 -8.81
N LEU A 120 5.17 2.66 -9.54
CA LEU A 120 4.65 1.56 -10.36
C LEU A 120 4.04 0.43 -9.51
N LEU A 121 4.44 0.30 -8.24
CA LEU A 121 3.80 -0.64 -7.31
C LEU A 121 2.39 -0.18 -6.91
N TYR A 122 2.14 1.13 -6.88
CA TYR A 122 0.87 1.69 -6.42
C TYR A 122 -0.10 2.00 -7.57
N GLN A 123 0.30 1.76 -8.82
CA GLN A 123 -0.54 1.97 -10.01
C GLN A 123 -1.17 0.67 -10.54
N PHE A 124 -0.69 -0.49 -10.09
CA PHE A 124 -1.17 -1.78 -10.60
C PHE A 124 -2.57 -2.13 -10.09
N THR A 125 -2.89 -1.71 -8.86
CA THR A 125 -4.15 -2.04 -8.18
C THR A 125 -4.91 -0.78 -7.81
N ARG A 126 -6.24 -0.88 -7.68
CA ARG A 126 -7.08 0.25 -7.27
C ARG A 126 -6.91 0.56 -5.79
N PHE A 127 -6.62 -0.44 -4.98
CA PHE A 127 -6.42 -0.27 -3.54
C PHE A 127 -5.21 -1.05 -3.02
N GLY A 128 -4.36 -0.42 -2.22
CA GLY A 128 -3.18 -1.06 -1.64
C GLY A 128 -2.08 -1.37 -2.66
N THR A 129 -1.13 -2.21 -2.27
CA THR A 129 0.04 -2.59 -3.07
C THR A 129 0.47 -4.03 -2.79
N LYS A 130 1.73 -4.38 -3.04
CA LYS A 130 2.35 -5.65 -2.64
C LYS A 130 2.13 -5.92 -1.15
N ARG A 131 1.61 -7.11 -0.82
CA ARG A 131 1.37 -7.54 0.57
C ARG A 131 2.64 -7.58 1.40
N LEU A 132 3.78 -7.89 0.79
CA LEU A 132 5.06 -7.84 1.48
C LEU A 132 5.41 -6.43 1.99
N VAL A 133 5.11 -5.40 1.19
CA VAL A 133 5.36 -4.00 1.58
C VAL A 133 4.44 -3.60 2.72
N GLU A 134 3.15 -3.91 2.61
CA GLU A 134 2.16 -3.66 3.67
C GLU A 134 2.59 -4.34 4.99
N ARG A 135 2.88 -5.65 4.96
CA ARG A 135 3.32 -6.41 6.14
C ARG A 135 4.62 -5.89 6.75
N TYR A 136 5.57 -5.44 5.93
CA TYR A 136 6.81 -4.86 6.42
C TYR A 136 6.55 -3.56 7.19
N LEU A 137 5.70 -2.67 6.65
CA LEU A 137 5.36 -1.41 7.31
C LEU A 137 4.54 -1.65 8.58
N ASP A 138 3.57 -2.56 8.54
CA ASP A 138 2.78 -2.95 9.71
C ASP A 138 3.68 -3.48 10.83
N GLU A 139 4.62 -4.38 10.51
CA GLU A 139 5.55 -4.94 11.49
C GLU A 139 6.50 -3.88 12.08
N VAL A 140 6.91 -2.88 11.29
CA VAL A 140 7.68 -1.73 11.79
C VAL A 140 6.85 -0.94 12.80
N CYS A 141 5.59 -0.62 12.49
CA CYS A 141 4.69 0.09 13.40
C CYS A 141 4.48 -0.71 14.68
N GLU A 142 4.11 -1.99 14.57
CA GLU A 142 3.92 -2.88 15.73
C GLU A 142 5.18 -2.98 16.60
N SER A 143 6.37 -2.96 15.97
CA SER A 143 7.65 -2.97 16.70
C SER A 143 7.93 -1.67 17.43
N LEU A 144 7.57 -0.52 16.85
CA LEU A 144 7.72 0.77 17.50
C LEU A 144 6.76 0.90 18.70
N ASP A 145 5.50 0.48 18.53
CA ASP A 145 4.52 0.44 19.61
C ASP A 145 4.98 -0.49 20.74
N PHE A 146 5.46 -1.70 20.38
CA PHE A 146 6.04 -2.62 21.36
C PHE A 146 7.22 -2.01 22.13
N LEU A 147 8.15 -1.32 21.46
CA LEU A 147 9.29 -0.67 22.12
C LEU A 147 8.85 0.47 23.04
N CYS A 148 7.78 1.19 22.67
CA CYS A 148 7.18 2.21 23.51
C CYS A 148 6.65 1.61 24.81
N ASP A 149 5.78 0.59 24.70
CA ASP A 149 5.00 0.05 25.81
C ASP A 149 5.76 -0.98 26.68
N CYS A 150 6.81 -1.62 26.18
CA CYS A 150 7.44 -2.72 26.91
C CYS A 150 8.21 -2.24 28.15
N GLU A 151 7.89 -2.75 29.33
CA GLU A 151 8.75 -2.56 30.50
C GLU A 151 10.00 -3.45 30.39
N SER A 152 11.17 -2.88 30.64
CA SER A 152 12.45 -3.59 30.54
C SER A 152 13.37 -3.22 31.69
N ALA A 153 14.00 -4.24 32.29
CA ALA A 153 15.11 -4.02 33.22
C ALA A 153 16.43 -3.72 32.49
N GLU A 154 16.51 -3.98 31.18
CA GLU A 154 17.73 -3.83 30.40
C GLU A 154 17.87 -2.44 29.76
N ILE A 155 16.77 -1.71 29.56
CA ILE A 155 16.76 -0.43 28.83
C ILE A 155 15.97 0.59 29.64
N THR A 156 16.56 1.76 29.87
CA THR A 156 15.88 2.86 30.59
C THR A 156 14.94 3.64 29.67
N ASP A 157 14.02 4.40 30.26
CA ASP A 157 13.12 5.27 29.49
C ASP A 157 13.89 6.36 28.74
N GLU A 158 15.01 6.84 29.27
CA GLU A 158 15.89 7.78 28.57
C GLU A 158 16.53 7.17 27.32
N GLU A 159 17.02 5.91 27.39
CA GLU A 159 17.56 5.20 26.22
C GLU A 159 16.49 5.00 25.14
N LYS A 160 15.23 4.73 25.54
CA LYS A 160 14.11 4.63 24.60
C LYS A 160 13.82 5.97 23.94
N LEU A 161 13.77 7.05 24.72
CA LEU A 161 13.50 8.39 24.21
C LEU A 161 14.55 8.80 23.18
N GLU A 162 15.84 8.60 23.49
CA GLU A 162 16.95 8.87 22.57
C GLU A 162 16.82 8.06 21.27
N PHE A 163 16.44 6.79 21.38
CA PHE A 163 16.15 5.96 20.21
C PHE A 163 15.02 6.53 19.34
N PHE A 164 13.90 6.94 19.93
CA PHE A 164 12.77 7.48 19.17
C PHE A 164 13.09 8.83 18.53
N GLU A 165 13.81 9.71 19.24
CA GLU A 165 14.25 11.00 18.70
C GLU A 165 15.19 10.80 17.50
N SER A 166 16.21 9.95 17.66
CA SER A 166 17.17 9.62 16.59
C SER A 166 16.48 8.97 15.37
N THR A 167 15.57 8.04 15.63
CA THR A 167 14.81 7.34 14.60
C THR A 167 13.89 8.30 13.85
N SER A 168 13.16 9.18 14.57
CA SER A 168 12.31 10.21 13.98
C SER A 168 13.12 11.19 13.13
N TYR A 169 14.30 11.61 13.59
CA TYR A 169 15.16 12.51 12.84
C TYR A 169 15.65 11.87 11.53
N THR A 170 16.03 10.59 11.59
CA THR A 170 16.56 9.85 10.44
C THR A 170 15.47 9.50 9.41
N TYR A 171 14.30 9.08 9.89
CA TYR A 171 13.17 8.75 9.02
C TYR A 171 12.55 10.00 8.38
N GLY A 172 12.56 11.12 9.11
CA GLY A 172 11.96 12.37 8.72
C GLY A 172 10.49 12.47 9.10
N GLN A 173 9.91 13.65 8.84
CA GLN A 173 8.50 13.93 9.09
C GLN A 173 7.77 14.25 7.79
N SER A 174 6.55 13.74 7.66
CA SER A 174 5.69 14.11 6.54
C SER A 174 5.26 15.57 6.68
N SER A 175 5.33 16.33 5.61
CA SER A 175 4.85 17.72 5.58
C SER A 175 3.85 17.92 4.44
N LEU A 176 2.77 18.64 4.73
CA LEU A 176 1.80 19.06 3.71
C LEU A 176 2.26 20.39 3.11
N MET A 177 2.76 20.35 1.88
CA MET A 177 3.17 21.55 1.15
C MET A 177 2.07 21.99 0.18
N LEU A 178 1.30 23.00 0.59
CA LEU A 178 0.28 23.62 -0.27
C LEU A 178 0.92 24.72 -1.13
N SER A 179 1.59 24.32 -2.22
CA SER A 179 2.16 25.27 -3.17
C SER A 179 1.13 25.63 -4.26
N GLY A 180 0.96 26.92 -4.49
CA GLY A 180 -0.04 27.48 -5.39
C GLY A 180 -0.63 28.73 -4.78
N GLY A 181 -0.39 29.89 -5.39
CA GLY A 181 -0.98 31.16 -4.92
C GLY A 181 -2.52 31.14 -4.95
N ALA A 182 -3.14 32.30 -4.69
CA ALA A 182 -4.59 32.44 -4.55
C ALA A 182 -5.44 31.74 -5.64
N ALA A 183 -4.94 31.65 -6.89
CA ALA A 183 -5.66 31.01 -8.00
C ALA A 183 -5.61 29.46 -8.00
N LEU A 184 -4.60 28.83 -7.40
CA LEU A 184 -4.41 27.38 -7.41
C LEU A 184 -4.65 26.73 -6.05
N GLY A 185 -4.77 27.51 -4.97
CA GLY A 185 -5.03 27.00 -3.62
C GLY A 185 -6.30 26.14 -3.50
N ILE A 186 -7.30 26.38 -4.35
CA ILE A 186 -8.57 25.63 -4.33
C ILE A 186 -8.40 24.15 -4.71
N TYR A 187 -7.38 23.79 -5.49
CA TYR A 187 -7.10 22.39 -5.84
C TYR A 187 -6.68 21.55 -4.62
N HIS A 188 -6.17 22.21 -3.57
CA HIS A 188 -5.75 21.55 -2.34
C HIS A 188 -6.89 21.35 -1.33
N MET A 189 -8.02 22.04 -1.51
CA MET A 189 -9.13 22.03 -0.54
C MET A 189 -9.69 20.63 -0.28
N GLY A 190 -9.72 19.76 -1.30
CA GLY A 190 -10.17 18.37 -1.13
C GLY A 190 -9.27 17.58 -0.18
N VAL A 191 -7.94 17.75 -0.29
CA VAL A 191 -6.95 17.09 0.58
C VAL A 191 -7.07 17.64 2.00
N VAL A 192 -7.12 18.97 2.16
CA VAL A 192 -7.22 19.62 3.48
C VAL A 192 -8.51 19.21 4.21
N LYS A 193 -9.65 19.23 3.52
CA LYS A 193 -10.92 18.76 4.09
C LYS A 193 -10.83 17.31 4.54
N SER A 194 -10.22 16.44 3.73
CA SER A 194 -10.09 15.01 4.06
C SER A 194 -9.21 14.78 5.29
N LEU A 195 -8.10 15.51 5.43
CA LEU A 195 -7.25 15.45 6.62
C LEU A 195 -8.04 15.90 7.86
N TRP A 196 -8.69 17.06 7.77
CA TRP A 196 -9.50 17.61 8.86
C TRP A 196 -10.62 16.65 9.31
N GLU A 197 -11.36 16.05 8.38
CA GLU A 197 -12.43 15.08 8.67
C GLU A 197 -11.93 13.81 9.36
N ASN A 198 -10.63 13.51 9.29
CA ASN A 198 -10.00 12.35 9.93
C ASN A 198 -9.09 12.73 11.12
N GLY A 199 -9.13 13.97 11.58
CA GLY A 199 -8.34 14.43 12.73
C GLY A 199 -6.84 14.56 12.47
N LEU A 200 -6.46 14.79 11.20
CA LEU A 200 -5.08 15.03 10.76
C LEU A 200 -4.86 16.49 10.38
#